data_AF-A0A815MXU2-F1
#
_entry.id   AF-A0A815MXU2-F1
#
_cell.length_a   1.000
_cell.length_b   1.000
_cell.length_c   1.000
_cell.angle_alpha   90.00
_cell.angle_beta   90.00
_cell.angle_gamma   90.00
#
_symmetry.space_group_name_H-M   'P 1'
#
loop_
_entity.id
_entity.type
_entity.pdbx_description
1 polymer ?
#
loop_
_entity_poly.entity_id
_entity_poly.type
_entity_poly.pdbx_seq_one_letter_code
_entity_poly.pdbx_strand_id
1 'polypeptide(L)'
;MLRYIVPIILVLGNIAYLFTAALFSIIGSYCALIPFIYAAYYPDPFGRFLILCRLRLYIGYICAMTFRSMIVLATIDRYALTSSRSTFRTFASISTARRAIITTFLFWSAAGFHLLIGPRIENNRCLLYGLYGFLFSVFQLLSFGILPSVLMIVFALLLIKNIRQSRTRSGSHYTKSFLRKRDRNLIELKIKYYSALKYLRHHDHY
;
A
#
# COMPACT_ATOMS: atom_id res chain seq x y z
N MET A 1 23.42 -9.00 17.30
CA MET A 1 22.75 -9.48 16.07
C MET A 1 21.25 -9.17 16.00
N LEU A 2 20.46 -9.23 17.09
CA LEU A 2 19.01 -8.98 17.07
C LEU A 2 18.55 -7.58 16.58
N ARG A 3 19.40 -6.54 16.65
CA ARG A 3 19.04 -5.19 16.19
C ARG A 3 18.89 -5.05 14.66
N TYR A 4 19.47 -5.95 13.87
CA TYR A 4 19.41 -5.90 12.40
C TYR A 4 18.35 -6.84 11.79
N ILE A 5 17.94 -7.88 12.51
CA ILE A 5 16.96 -8.88 12.03
C ILE A 5 15.54 -8.29 12.08
N VAL A 6 15.23 -7.53 13.14
CA VAL A 6 13.93 -6.89 13.34
C VAL A 6 13.54 -5.99 12.16
N PRO A 7 14.35 -5.02 11.69
CA PRO A 7 13.96 -4.18 10.55
C PRO A 7 13.77 -4.96 9.24
N ILE A 8 14.47 -6.08 9.02
CA ILE A 8 14.34 -6.89 7.79
C ILE A 8 12.99 -7.62 7.75
N ILE A 9 12.60 -8.28 8.84
CA ILE A 9 11.31 -8.99 8.94
C ILE A 9 10.13 -8.01 8.77
N LEU A 10 10.29 -6.80 9.29
CA LEU A 10 9.29 -5.73 9.23
C LEU A 10 9.11 -5.18 7.80
N VAL A 11 10.20 -5.07 7.04
CA VAL A 11 10.15 -4.67 5.61
C VAL A 11 9.41 -5.71 4.77
N LEU A 12 9.59 -7.01 5.06
CA LEU A 12 8.95 -8.09 4.32
C LEU A 12 7.41 -8.09 4.46
N GLY A 13 6.88 -7.80 5.64
CA GLY A 13 5.43 -7.67 5.86
C GLY A 13 4.82 -6.56 5.02
N ASN A 14 5.48 -5.41 4.96
CA ASN A 14 5.04 -4.27 4.16
C ASN A 14 5.04 -4.56 2.66
N ILE A 15 6.10 -5.22 2.16
CA ILE A 15 6.19 -5.67 0.77
C ILE A 15 5.04 -6.62 0.44
N ALA A 16 4.70 -7.55 1.34
CA ALA A 16 3.58 -8.47 1.14
C ALA A 16 2.24 -7.73 0.96
N TYR A 17 1.94 -6.74 1.81
CA TYR A 17 0.72 -5.93 1.67
C TYR A 17 0.66 -5.21 0.32
N LEU A 18 1.75 -4.54 -0.08
CA LEU A 18 1.80 -3.79 -1.34
C LEU A 18 1.72 -4.70 -2.56
N PHE A 19 2.37 -5.87 -2.51
CA PHE A 19 2.29 -6.86 -3.57
C PHE A 19 0.86 -7.40 -3.72
N THR A 20 0.21 -7.78 -2.61
CA THR A 20 -1.19 -8.21 -2.62
C THR A 20 -2.11 -7.10 -3.13
N ALA A 21 -1.89 -5.84 -2.71
CA ALA A 21 -2.64 -4.70 -3.22
C ALA A 21 -2.50 -4.56 -4.76
N ALA A 22 -1.28 -4.63 -5.28
CA ALA A 22 -1.03 -4.55 -6.71
C ALA A 22 -1.75 -5.66 -7.49
N LEU A 23 -1.69 -6.91 -7.01
CA LEU A 23 -2.40 -8.03 -7.64
C LEU A 23 -3.91 -7.79 -7.71
N PHE A 24 -4.54 -7.43 -6.59
CA PHE A 24 -5.99 -7.16 -6.57
C PHE A 24 -6.37 -5.94 -7.41
N SER A 25 -5.51 -4.91 -7.48
CA SER A 25 -5.74 -3.75 -8.35
C SER A 25 -5.73 -4.14 -9.82
N ILE A 26 -4.78 -4.99 -10.23
CA ILE A 26 -4.66 -5.49 -11.60
C ILE A 26 -5.90 -6.33 -11.95
N ILE A 27 -6.25 -7.31 -11.12
CA ILE A 27 -7.42 -8.17 -11.32
C ILE A 27 -8.70 -7.34 -11.40
N GLY A 28 -8.92 -6.44 -10.44
CA GLY A 28 -10.10 -5.57 -10.42
C GLY A 28 -10.19 -4.67 -11.66
N SER A 29 -9.05 -4.15 -12.13
CA SER A 29 -9.00 -3.31 -13.34
C SER A 29 -9.32 -4.11 -14.59
N TYR A 30 -8.82 -5.35 -14.73
CA TYR A 30 -9.18 -6.22 -15.86
C TYR A 30 -10.67 -6.56 -15.86
N CYS A 31 -11.24 -6.88 -14.69
CA CYS A 31 -12.68 -7.14 -14.56
C CYS A 31 -13.57 -5.93 -14.88
N ALA A 32 -13.03 -4.70 -14.77
CA ALA A 32 -13.74 -3.48 -15.11
C ALA A 32 -13.55 -3.08 -16.58
N LEU A 33 -12.31 -3.09 -17.07
CA LEU A 33 -11.91 -2.57 -18.38
C LEU A 33 -12.30 -3.48 -19.53
N ILE A 34 -12.09 -4.80 -19.42
CA ILE A 34 -12.38 -5.74 -20.52
C ILE A 34 -13.87 -5.65 -20.93
N PRO A 35 -14.84 -5.75 -19.99
CA PRO A 35 -16.24 -5.61 -20.35
C PRO A 35 -16.60 -4.23 -20.88
N PHE A 36 -15.96 -3.18 -20.36
CA PHE A 36 -16.22 -1.82 -20.78
C PHE A 36 -15.80 -1.59 -22.24
N ILE A 37 -14.60 -2.05 -22.61
CA ILE A 37 -14.10 -1.98 -23.99
C ILE A 37 -14.95 -2.86 -24.89
N TYR A 38 -15.30 -4.08 -24.45
CA TYR A 38 -16.13 -4.99 -25.25
C TYR A 38 -17.52 -4.40 -25.53
N ALA A 39 -18.16 -3.81 -24.53
CA ALA A 39 -19.46 -3.16 -24.66
C ALA A 39 -19.47 -1.94 -25.59
N ALA A 40 -18.31 -1.36 -25.91
CA ALA A 40 -18.19 -0.26 -26.86
C ALA A 40 -18.33 -0.72 -28.33
N TYR A 41 -18.00 -1.98 -28.63
CA TYR A 41 -18.00 -2.53 -29.99
C TYR A 41 -19.07 -3.61 -30.22
N TYR A 42 -19.52 -4.27 -29.14
CA TYR A 42 -20.45 -5.40 -29.20
C TYR A 42 -21.53 -5.28 -28.13
N PRO A 43 -22.70 -5.93 -28.31
CA PRO A 43 -23.72 -6.01 -27.27
C PRO A 43 -23.14 -6.62 -25.99
N ASP A 44 -23.32 -5.93 -24.86
CA ASP A 44 -22.69 -6.32 -23.59
C ASP A 44 -23.19 -7.72 -23.12
N PRO A 45 -22.33 -8.75 -23.07
CA PRO A 45 -22.72 -10.08 -22.61
C PRO A 45 -23.06 -10.07 -21.11
N PHE A 46 -22.52 -9.12 -20.35
CA PHE A 46 -22.84 -8.91 -18.94
C PHE A 46 -24.23 -8.31 -18.74
N GLY A 47 -24.78 -7.63 -19.76
CA GLY A 47 -26.16 -7.18 -19.81
C GLY A 47 -27.15 -8.28 -20.22
N ARG A 48 -26.68 -9.45 -20.65
CA ARG A 48 -27.53 -10.61 -21.04
C ARG A 48 -27.54 -11.72 -19.99
N PHE A 49 -26.38 -12.05 -19.42
CA PHE A 49 -26.26 -13.17 -18.49
C PHE A 49 -26.19 -12.67 -17.04
N LEU A 50 -27.25 -12.92 -16.27
CA LEU A 50 -27.37 -12.50 -14.88
C LEU A 50 -26.22 -13.02 -13.99
N ILE A 51 -25.75 -14.24 -14.26
CA ILE A 51 -24.64 -14.87 -13.52
C ILE A 51 -23.34 -14.08 -13.73
N LEU A 52 -23.01 -13.73 -14.97
CA LEU A 52 -21.80 -12.96 -15.30
C LEU A 52 -21.85 -11.55 -14.71
N CYS A 53 -23.02 -10.91 -14.77
CA CYS A 53 -23.30 -9.63 -14.13
C CYS A 53 -22.96 -9.65 -12.62
N ARG A 54 -23.54 -10.61 -11.89
CA ARG A 54 -23.34 -10.76 -10.45
C ARG A 54 -21.90 -11.08 -10.08
N LEU A 55 -21.27 -12.00 -10.83
CA LEU A 55 -19.89 -12.39 -10.61
C LEU A 55 -18.93 -11.20 -10.83
N ARG A 56 -19.15 -10.38 -11.86
CA ARG A 56 -18.36 -9.18 -12.13
C ARG A 56 -18.43 -8.18 -10.98
N LEU A 57 -19.64 -7.86 -10.50
CA LEU A 57 -19.84 -6.94 -9.39
C LEU A 57 -19.22 -7.46 -8.08
N TYR A 58 -19.39 -8.76 -7.80
CA TYR A 58 -18.82 -9.41 -6.63
C TYR A 58 -17.29 -9.40 -6.63
N ILE A 59 -16.65 -9.83 -7.73
CA ILE A 59 -15.19 -9.84 -7.86
C ILE A 59 -14.66 -8.40 -7.80
N GLY A 60 -15.28 -7.47 -8.52
CA GLY A 60 -14.89 -6.06 -8.52
C GLY A 60 -14.91 -5.45 -7.12
N TYR A 61 -15.98 -5.73 -6.36
CA TYR A 61 -16.12 -5.29 -4.98
C TYR A 61 -15.01 -5.83 -4.07
N ILE A 62 -14.78 -7.16 -4.07
CA ILE A 62 -13.76 -7.79 -3.23
C ILE A 62 -12.37 -7.26 -3.56
N CYS A 63 -12.02 -7.19 -4.85
CA CYS A 63 -10.73 -6.69 -5.29
C CYS A 63 -10.49 -5.26 -4.82
N ALA A 64 -11.49 -4.38 -5.01
CA ALA A 64 -11.37 -2.98 -4.69
C ALA A 64 -11.33 -2.71 -3.17
N MET A 65 -12.07 -3.46 -2.37
CA MET A 65 -12.05 -3.37 -0.90
C MET A 65 -10.76 -3.95 -0.31
N THR A 66 -10.31 -5.10 -0.82
CA THR A 66 -9.07 -5.73 -0.36
C THR A 66 -7.88 -4.84 -0.68
N PHE A 67 -7.78 -4.32 -1.90
CA PHE A 67 -6.75 -3.35 -2.31
C PHE A 67 -6.61 -2.18 -1.33
N ARG A 68 -7.72 -1.48 -1.03
CA ARG A 68 -7.71 -0.33 -0.11
C ARG A 68 -7.30 -0.73 1.30
N SER A 69 -7.84 -1.83 1.78
CA SER A 69 -7.54 -2.34 3.12
C SER A 69 -6.05 -2.68 3.26
N MET A 70 -5.44 -3.26 2.22
CA MET A 70 -3.99 -3.54 2.21
C MET A 70 -3.16 -2.26 2.31
N ILE A 71 -3.56 -1.18 1.62
CA ILE A 71 -2.86 0.12 1.71
C ILE A 71 -3.00 0.70 3.13
N VAL A 72 -4.20 0.70 3.70
CA VAL A 72 -4.43 1.16 5.08
C VAL A 72 -3.58 0.35 6.06
N LEU A 73 -3.60 -0.98 5.97
CA LEU A 73 -2.78 -1.86 6.80
C LEU A 73 -1.27 -1.58 6.62
N ALA A 74 -0.81 -1.33 5.40
CA ALA A 74 0.57 -0.94 5.15
C ALA A 74 0.94 0.39 5.83
N THR A 75 0.03 1.37 5.87
CA THR A 75 0.27 2.64 6.59
C THR A 75 0.27 2.47 8.11
N ILE A 76 -0.62 1.63 8.65
CA ILE A 76 -0.67 1.28 10.07
C ILE A 76 0.61 0.58 10.48
N ASP A 77 1.05 -0.38 9.69
CA ASP A 77 2.29 -1.12 9.89
C ASP A 77 3.49 -0.16 9.93
N ARG A 78 3.61 0.75 8.95
CA ARG A 78 4.66 1.80 8.95
C ARG A 78 4.61 2.70 10.18
N TYR A 79 3.41 3.11 10.61
CA TYR A 79 3.25 3.88 11.84
C TYR A 79 3.73 3.08 13.06
N ALA A 80 3.33 1.82 13.18
CA ALA A 80 3.70 0.93 14.28
C ALA A 80 5.21 0.72 14.38
N LEU A 81 5.93 0.69 13.25
CA LEU A 81 7.39 0.62 13.19
C LEU A 81 8.08 1.85 13.80
N THR A 82 7.49 3.02 13.63
CA THR A 82 8.05 4.28 14.13
C THR A 82 7.65 4.62 15.56
N SER A 83 6.67 3.89 16.11
CA SER A 83 6.22 4.07 17.48
C SER A 83 7.25 3.58 18.49
N SER A 84 7.43 4.31 19.58
CA SER A 84 8.33 3.95 20.68
C SER A 84 7.78 2.85 21.59
N ARG A 85 6.49 2.52 21.47
CA ARG A 85 5.82 1.51 22.30
C ARG A 85 6.09 0.11 21.76
N SER A 86 6.60 -0.79 22.61
CA SER A 86 6.95 -2.18 22.25
C SER A 86 5.78 -3.00 21.74
N THR A 87 4.56 -2.76 22.26
CA THR A 87 3.31 -3.43 21.85
C THR A 87 2.92 -3.17 20.39
N PHE A 88 3.22 -1.99 19.86
CA PHE A 88 2.97 -1.69 18.45
C PHE A 88 4.04 -2.32 17.55
N ARG A 89 5.28 -2.45 18.03
CA ARG A 89 6.37 -3.07 17.26
C ARG A 89 6.20 -4.58 17.09
N THR A 90 5.57 -5.28 18.05
CA THR A 90 5.25 -6.70 17.91
C THR A 90 4.12 -6.96 16.92
N PHE A 91 3.25 -5.96 16.68
CA PHE A 91 2.16 -6.05 15.70
C PHE A 91 2.67 -6.15 14.25
N ALA A 92 3.84 -5.59 13.97
CA ALA A 92 4.43 -5.54 12.63
C ALA A 92 5.17 -6.85 12.23
N SER A 93 4.88 -7.98 12.89
CA SER A 93 5.45 -9.27 12.52
C SER A 93 4.89 -9.78 11.17
N ILE A 94 5.70 -10.52 10.41
CA ILE A 94 5.27 -11.11 9.14
C ILE A 94 4.10 -12.10 9.31
N SER A 95 4.07 -12.82 10.44
CA SER A 95 2.97 -13.74 10.78
C SER A 95 1.65 -12.99 11.00
N THR A 96 1.71 -11.84 11.68
CA THR A 96 0.55 -10.95 11.84
C THR A 96 0.11 -10.41 10.49
N ALA A 97 1.06 -10.00 9.63
CA ALA A 97 0.74 -9.49 8.30
C ALA A 97 0.00 -10.51 7.44
N ARG A 98 0.48 -11.76 7.40
CA ARG A 98 -0.21 -12.83 6.68
C ARG A 98 -1.61 -13.10 7.23
N ARG A 99 -1.78 -13.12 8.55
CA ARG A 99 -3.10 -13.27 9.19
C ARG A 99 -4.03 -12.10 8.84
N ALA A 100 -3.53 -10.87 8.83
CA ALA A 100 -4.29 -9.68 8.48
C ALA A 100 -4.76 -9.70 7.01
N ILE A 101 -3.90 -10.12 6.08
CA ILE A 101 -4.26 -10.28 4.66
C ILE A 101 -5.40 -11.29 4.51
N ILE A 102 -5.25 -12.49 5.07
CA ILE A 102 -6.24 -13.57 4.95
C ILE A 102 -7.57 -13.16 5.59
N THR A 103 -7.54 -12.64 6.81
CA THR A 103 -8.76 -12.21 7.52
C THR A 103 -9.49 -11.09 6.80
N THR A 104 -8.76 -10.12 6.25
CA THR A 104 -9.34 -9.03 5.46
C THR A 104 -10.00 -9.55 4.18
N PHE A 105 -9.34 -10.45 3.46
CA PHE A 105 -9.90 -11.06 2.25
C PHE A 105 -11.18 -11.84 2.55
N LEU A 106 -11.17 -12.68 3.61
CA LEU A 106 -12.35 -13.44 4.03
C LEU A 106 -13.49 -12.53 4.48
N PHE A 107 -13.18 -11.49 5.25
CA PHE A 107 -14.16 -10.50 5.71
C PHE A 107 -14.86 -9.83 4.53
N TRP A 108 -14.11 -9.34 3.54
CA TRP A 108 -14.71 -8.68 2.37
C TRP A 108 -15.42 -9.66 1.43
N SER A 109 -14.96 -10.90 1.35
CA SER A 109 -15.66 -11.96 0.61
C SER A 109 -17.02 -12.27 1.21
N ALA A 110 -17.08 -12.46 2.53
CA ALA A 110 -18.33 -12.68 3.25
C ALA A 110 -19.25 -11.44 3.16
N ALA A 111 -18.70 -10.25 3.38
CA ALA A 111 -19.45 -9.00 3.27
C ALA A 111 -20.04 -8.80 1.87
N GLY A 112 -19.31 -9.17 0.81
CA GLY A 112 -19.75 -9.04 -0.58
C GLY A 112 -20.77 -10.09 -1.02
N PHE A 113 -21.05 -11.13 -0.22
CA PHE A 113 -21.90 -12.26 -0.64
C PHE A 113 -23.30 -11.82 -1.10
N HIS A 114 -23.85 -10.73 -0.53
CA HIS A 114 -25.12 -10.16 -0.95
C HIS A 114 -25.15 -9.70 -2.42
N LEU A 115 -24.00 -9.36 -3.01
CA LEU A 115 -23.87 -8.98 -4.42
C LEU A 115 -24.07 -10.15 -5.39
N LEU A 116 -24.05 -11.40 -4.90
CA LEU A 116 -24.40 -12.55 -5.73
C LEU A 116 -25.92 -12.70 -5.94
N ILE A 117 -26.73 -11.99 -5.16
CA ILE A 117 -28.20 -12.14 -5.18
C ILE A 117 -28.87 -10.82 -5.58
N GLY A 118 -28.39 -9.69 -5.05
CA GLY A 118 -29.02 -8.37 -5.19
C GLY A 118 -29.11 -7.80 -6.62
N PRO A 119 -28.03 -7.84 -7.44
CA PRO A 119 -28.03 -7.22 -8.75
C PRO A 119 -29.04 -7.83 -9.72
N ARG A 120 -29.63 -6.96 -10.55
CA ARG A 120 -30.58 -7.30 -11.60
C ARG A 120 -30.17 -6.63 -12.91
N ILE A 121 -30.69 -7.16 -14.00
CA ILE A 121 -30.50 -6.61 -15.34
C ILE A 121 -31.76 -5.84 -15.69
N GLU A 122 -31.63 -4.54 -15.90
CA GLU A 122 -32.68 -3.69 -16.47
C GLU A 122 -32.07 -2.85 -17.59
N ASN A 123 -32.75 -2.73 -18.73
CA ASN A 123 -32.26 -1.97 -19.90
C ASN A 123 -30.83 -2.36 -20.34
N ASN A 124 -30.51 -3.66 -20.35
CA ASN A 124 -29.18 -4.20 -20.63
C ASN A 124 -28.06 -3.69 -19.70
N ARG A 125 -28.41 -3.12 -18.54
CA ARG A 125 -27.45 -2.66 -17.53
C ARG A 125 -27.55 -3.49 -16.27
N CYS A 126 -26.39 -3.97 -15.83
CA CYS A 126 -26.20 -4.72 -14.60
C CYS A 126 -25.93 -3.76 -13.43
N LEU A 127 -26.95 -3.46 -12.64
CA LEU A 127 -26.87 -2.51 -11.51
C LEU A 127 -27.71 -3.01 -10.32
N LEU A 128 -27.49 -2.39 -9.16
CA LEU A 128 -28.39 -2.51 -8.03
C LEU A 128 -29.45 -1.40 -8.16
N TYR A 129 -30.72 -1.78 -8.14
CA TYR A 129 -31.85 -0.87 -8.31
C TYR A 129 -32.60 -0.63 -7.00
N GLY A 130 -33.40 0.44 -6.96
CA GLY A 130 -34.27 0.80 -5.84
C GLY A 130 -33.54 1.23 -4.57
N LEU A 131 -34.24 1.13 -3.43
CA LEU A 131 -33.74 1.50 -2.10
C LEU A 131 -32.45 0.74 -1.75
N TYR A 132 -32.36 -0.51 -2.17
CA TYR A 132 -31.18 -1.35 -1.93
C TYR A 132 -29.92 -0.79 -2.61
N GLY A 133 -30.01 -0.38 -3.88
CA GLY A 133 -28.90 0.24 -4.61
C GLY A 133 -28.46 1.57 -4.00
N PHE A 134 -29.41 2.36 -3.52
CA PHE A 134 -29.13 3.61 -2.81
C PHE A 134 -28.38 3.38 -1.50
N LEU A 135 -28.90 2.52 -0.62
CA LEU A 135 -28.25 2.19 0.66
C LEU A 135 -26.85 1.60 0.46
N PHE A 136 -26.70 0.70 -0.52
CA PHE A 136 -25.40 0.11 -0.85
C PHE A 136 -24.42 1.16 -1.37
N SER A 137 -24.87 2.11 -2.20
CA SER A 137 -24.03 3.18 -2.73
C SER A 137 -23.54 4.13 -1.63
N VAL A 138 -24.41 4.48 -0.66
CA VAL A 138 -24.02 5.26 0.52
C VAL A 138 -23.02 4.50 1.39
N PHE A 139 -23.30 3.22 1.67
CA PHE A 139 -22.37 2.35 2.41
C PHE A 139 -21.01 2.25 1.71
N GLN A 140 -21.02 2.09 0.39
CA GLN A 140 -19.81 2.04 -0.41
C GLN A 140 -19.07 3.37 -0.36
N LEU A 141 -19.73 4.52 -0.50
CA LEU A 141 -19.06 5.82 -0.42
C LEU A 141 -18.37 6.04 0.95
N LEU A 142 -19.04 5.67 2.04
CA LEU A 142 -18.48 5.75 3.39
C LEU A 142 -17.29 4.79 3.58
N SER A 143 -17.47 3.53 3.20
CA SER A 143 -16.48 2.46 3.44
C SER A 143 -15.31 2.49 2.46
N PHE A 144 -15.51 3.03 1.26
CA PHE A 144 -14.54 3.03 0.16
C PHE A 144 -13.82 4.36 0.01
N GLY A 145 -14.53 5.46 0.24
CA GLY A 145 -14.00 6.81 0.12
C GLY A 145 -13.54 7.32 1.46
N ILE A 146 -14.48 7.59 2.36
CA ILE A 146 -14.20 8.41 3.55
C ILE A 146 -13.35 7.67 4.57
N LEU A 147 -13.76 6.46 4.97
CA LEU A 147 -13.11 5.72 6.05
C LEU A 147 -11.62 5.40 5.75
N PRO A 148 -11.24 4.77 4.62
CA PRO A 148 -9.84 4.47 4.34
C PRO A 148 -9.00 5.73 4.16
N SER A 149 -9.52 6.78 3.52
CA SER A 149 -8.80 8.04 3.35
C SER A 149 -8.52 8.73 4.68
N VAL A 150 -9.51 8.82 5.58
CA VAL A 150 -9.32 9.40 6.91
C VAL A 150 -8.29 8.60 7.70
N LEU A 151 -8.38 7.26 7.70
CA LEU A 151 -7.40 6.41 8.39
C LEU A 151 -5.98 6.62 7.83
N MET A 152 -5.82 6.62 6.51
CA MET A 152 -4.53 6.87 5.88
C MET A 152 -3.94 8.22 6.27
N ILE A 153 -4.74 9.29 6.25
CA ILE A 153 -4.30 10.64 6.63
C ILE A 153 -3.87 10.66 8.09
N VAL A 154 -4.69 10.11 8.99
CA VAL A 154 -4.38 10.06 10.43
C VAL A 154 -3.07 9.31 10.67
N PHE A 155 -2.91 8.10 10.12
CA PHE A 155 -1.69 7.32 10.31
C PHE A 155 -0.47 7.95 9.63
N ALA A 156 -0.63 8.60 8.49
CA ALA A 156 0.44 9.34 7.83
C ALA A 156 0.92 10.54 8.67
N LEU A 157 0.00 11.31 9.25
CA LEU A 157 0.34 12.43 10.15
C LEU A 157 1.06 11.95 11.41
N LEU A 158 0.55 10.86 12.01
CA LEU A 158 1.18 10.25 13.18
C LEU A 158 2.57 9.69 12.86
N LEU A 159 2.76 9.08 11.69
CA LEU A 159 4.05 8.63 11.19
C LEU A 159 5.04 9.80 11.05
N ILE A 160 4.62 10.91 10.42
CA ILE A 160 5.45 12.11 10.27
C ILE A 160 5.86 12.66 11.64
N LYS A 161 4.92 12.72 12.59
CA LYS A 161 5.18 13.17 13.97
C LYS A 161 6.24 12.30 14.65
N ASN A 162 6.10 10.98 14.57
CA ASN A 162 7.05 10.03 15.16
C ASN A 162 8.45 10.13 14.53
N ILE A 163 8.53 10.28 13.21
CA ILE A 163 9.81 10.46 12.50
C ILE A 163 10.48 11.77 12.94
N ARG A 164 9.73 12.88 12.99
CA ARG A 164 10.25 14.18 13.45
C ARG A 164 10.77 14.08 14.89
N GLN A 165 10.01 13.47 15.78
CA GLN A 165 10.39 13.28 17.19
C GLN A 165 11.61 12.36 17.36
N SER A 166 11.71 11.31 16.55
CA SER A 166 12.87 10.42 16.53
C SER A 166 14.12 11.12 15.98
N ARG A 167 13.95 12.01 14.98
CA ARG A 167 15.03 12.84 14.43
C ARG A 167 15.48 13.93 15.40
N THR A 168 14.60 14.52 16.21
CA THR A 168 15.03 15.46 17.27
C THR A 168 15.73 14.74 18.42
N ARG A 169 15.31 13.52 18.78
CA ARG A 169 15.97 12.71 19.82
C ARG A 169 17.32 12.14 19.36
N SER A 170 17.42 11.70 18.12
CA SER A 170 18.63 11.09 17.54
C SER A 170 19.55 12.10 16.84
N GLY A 171 19.02 13.23 16.38
CA GLY A 171 19.70 14.22 15.54
C GLY A 171 20.79 15.02 16.25
N SER A 172 20.77 15.08 17.58
CA SER A 172 21.90 15.65 18.33
C SER A 172 23.16 14.78 18.24
N HIS A 173 23.01 13.44 18.24
CA HIS A 173 24.15 12.53 18.41
C HIS A 173 24.51 11.73 17.14
N TYR A 174 23.51 11.28 16.37
CA TYR A 174 23.71 10.44 15.18
C TYR A 174 23.94 11.25 13.90
N THR A 175 23.21 12.37 13.72
CA THR A 175 23.35 13.22 12.53
C THR A 175 24.68 13.97 12.54
N LYS A 176 25.14 14.46 13.71
CA LYS A 176 26.49 15.03 13.85
C LYS A 176 27.60 14.01 13.57
N SER A 177 27.47 12.77 14.04
CA SER A 177 28.51 11.75 13.83
C SER A 177 28.53 11.18 12.41
N PHE A 178 27.37 10.99 11.78
CA PHE A 178 27.27 10.54 10.38
C PHE A 178 27.71 11.62 9.39
N LEU A 179 27.27 12.88 9.55
CA LEU A 179 27.72 13.99 8.71
C LEU A 179 29.24 14.19 8.86
N ARG A 180 29.77 14.22 10.09
CA ARG A 180 31.21 14.33 10.35
C ARG A 180 32.03 13.15 9.79
N LYS A 181 31.44 11.95 9.64
CA LYS A 181 32.09 10.80 9.00
C LYS A 181 32.05 10.90 7.47
N ARG A 182 30.95 11.38 6.90
CA ARG A 182 30.83 11.63 5.46
C ARG A 182 31.73 12.77 4.99
N ASP A 183 31.81 13.84 5.77
CA ASP A 183 32.67 15.00 5.48
C ASP A 183 34.15 14.62 5.56
N ARG A 184 34.56 13.82 6.54
CA ARG A 184 35.93 13.28 6.60
C ARG A 184 36.30 12.43 5.39
N ASN A 185 35.41 11.54 4.97
CA ASN A 185 35.65 10.70 3.79
C ASN A 185 35.77 11.54 2.51
N LEU A 186 35.00 12.63 2.39
CA LEU A 186 35.09 13.56 1.26
C LEU A 186 36.39 14.38 1.28
N ILE A 187 36.85 14.79 2.46
CA ILE A 187 38.14 15.49 2.63
C ILE A 187 39.30 14.55 2.28
N GLU A 188 39.28 13.30 2.75
CA GLU A 188 40.31 12.30 2.40
C GLU A 188 40.36 12.01 0.89
N LEU A 189 39.20 11.93 0.22
CA LEU A 189 39.13 11.76 -1.23
C LEU A 189 39.74 12.95 -1.97
N LYS A 190 39.44 14.19 -1.54
CA LYS A 190 40.05 15.38 -2.14
C LYS A 190 41.56 15.40 -1.95
N ILE A 191 42.05 15.06 -0.76
CA ILE A 191 43.50 15.03 -0.49
C ILE A 191 44.19 13.99 -1.39
N LYS A 192 43.65 12.76 -1.46
CA LYS A 192 44.18 11.72 -2.36
C LYS A 192 44.15 12.13 -3.83
N TYR A 193 43.10 12.83 -4.25
CA TYR A 193 42.98 13.31 -5.62
C TYR A 193 44.01 14.41 -5.95
N TYR A 194 44.24 15.35 -5.04
CA TYR A 194 45.26 16.39 -5.22
C TYR A 194 46.68 15.84 -5.22
N SER A 195 46.99 14.85 -4.37
CA SER A 195 48.31 14.20 -4.38
C SER A 195 48.55 13.37 -5.64
N ALA A 196 47.51 12.67 -6.15
CA ALA A 196 47.58 11.98 -7.44
C ALA A 196 47.80 12.93 -8.62
N LEU A 197 47.09 14.06 -8.65
CA LEU A 197 47.29 15.12 -9.66
C LEU A 197 48.69 15.74 -9.61
N LYS A 198 49.23 15.94 -8.41
CA LYS A 198 50.61 16.45 -8.24
C LYS A 198 51.64 15.44 -8.74
N TYR A 199 51.40 14.14 -8.56
CA TYR A 199 52.26 13.08 -9.07
C TYR A 199 52.26 13.02 -10.61
N LEU A 200 51.07 13.09 -11.23
CA LEU A 200 50.94 13.10 -12.69
C LEU A 200 51.61 14.32 -13.33
N ARG A 201 51.42 15.51 -12.74
CA ARG A 201 52.08 16.75 -13.22
C ARG A 201 53.61 16.69 -13.17
N HIS A 202 54.18 15.93 -12.24
CA HIS A 202 55.64 15.79 -12.13
C HIS A 202 56.21 14.79 -13.15
N HIS A 203 55.37 13.95 -13.74
CA HIS A 203 55.75 12.92 -14.70
C HIS A 203 55.65 13.38 -16.16
N ASP A 204 54.88 14.44 -16.45
CA ASP A 204 54.74 15.04 -17.79
C ASP A 204 55.89 16.01 -18.15
N HIS A 205 56.85 16.23 -17.24
CA HIS A 205 57.99 17.14 -17.43
C HIS A 205 59.35 16.43 -17.63
N TYR A 206 59.32 15.12 -17.89
CA TYR A 206 60.47 14.30 -18.33
C TYR A 206 60.16 13.67 -19.68
#